data_AF-A0A957PND7-F1
#
_entry.id   AF-A0A957PND7-F1
#
_cell.length_a   1.000
_cell.length_b   1.000
_cell.length_c   1.000
_cell.angle_alpha   90.00
_cell.angle_beta   90.00
_cell.angle_gamma   90.00
#
_symmetry.space_group_name_H-M   'P 1'
#
loop_
_entity.id
_entity.type
_entity.pdbx_description
1 polymer ?
#
loop_
_entity_poly.entity_id
_entity_poly.type
_entity_poly.pdbx_seq_one_letter_code
_entity_poly.pdbx_strand_id
1 'polypeptide(L)' 'EKRLPTIPGVVPGQFDRPAGCLFSPRCSFADARCIAERPSPAGPELGRALCHYPLIDGQPTGKESAA' A
#
# COMPACT_ATOMS: atom_id res chain seq x y z
N GLU A 1 -14.50 17.27 15.82
CA GLU A 1 -13.12 16.77 15.60
C GLU A 1 -13.14 15.27 15.31
N LYS A 2 -12.67 14.82 14.14
CA LYS A 2 -12.61 13.39 13.78
C LYS A 2 -11.15 12.96 13.84
N ARG A 3 -10.80 12.06 14.77
CA ARG A 3 -9.44 11.51 14.87
C ARG A 3 -9.09 10.76 13.58
N LEU A 4 -7.87 10.94 13.10
CA LEU A 4 -7.33 10.16 11.99
C LEU A 4 -7.22 8.69 12.43
N PRO A 5 -7.51 7.73 11.53
CA PRO A 5 -7.35 6.32 11.83
C PRO A 5 -5.89 6.00 12.10
N THR A 6 -5.62 5.31 13.21
CA THR A 6 -4.29 4.79 13.53
C THR A 6 -3.99 3.61 12.62
N ILE A 7 -2.80 3.58 12.00
CA ILE A 7 -2.34 2.42 11.24
C ILE A 7 -2.04 1.30 12.25
N PRO A 8 -2.75 0.16 12.21
CA PRO A 8 -2.53 -0.93 13.15
C PRO A 8 -1.20 -1.65 12.89
N GLY A 9 -0.69 -2.34 13.90
CA GLY A 9 0.52 -3.16 13.84
C GLY A 9 1.78 -2.48 14.39
N VAL A 10 2.89 -3.21 14.31
CA VAL A 10 4.22 -2.74 14.75
C VAL A 10 5.04 -2.32 13.54
N VAL A 11 5.91 -1.33 13.71
CA VAL A 11 6.90 -0.99 12.68
C VAL A 11 7.88 -2.16 12.58
N PRO A 12 8.07 -2.77 11.39
CA PRO A 12 9.03 -3.86 11.23
C PRO A 12 10.44 -3.43 11.63
N GLY A 13 11.25 -4.37 12.13
CA GLY A 13 12.67 -4.11 12.38
C GLY A 13 13.39 -3.72 11.08
N GLN A 14 14.53 -3.03 11.20
CA GLN A 14 15.32 -2.57 10.05
C GLN A 14 15.67 -3.71 9.07
N PHE A 15 15.83 -4.93 9.59
CA PHE A 15 16.17 -6.12 8.81
C PHE A 15 14.95 -6.93 8.33
N ASP A 16 13.76 -6.68 8.88
CA ASP A 16 12.51 -7.40 8.55
C ASP A 16 11.77 -6.76 7.38
N ARG A 17 12.54 -6.34 6.36
CA ARG A 17 11.98 -5.64 5.20
C ARG A 17 11.26 -6.63 4.28
N PRO A 18 9.97 -6.43 3.97
CA PRO A 18 9.26 -7.27 3.00
C PRO A 18 9.96 -7.27 1.63
N ALA A 19 9.88 -8.40 0.93
CA ALA A 19 10.47 -8.54 -0.40
C ALA A 19 9.77 -7.62 -1.43
N GLY A 20 8.44 -7.60 -1.41
CA GLY A 20 7.59 -6.75 -2.26
C GLY A 20 7.33 -5.36 -1.68
N CYS A 21 6.07 -4.93 -1.69
CA CYS A 21 5.63 -3.65 -1.14
C CYS A 21 5.87 -3.58 0.37
N LEU A 22 6.50 -2.49 0.84
CA LEU A 22 6.80 -2.25 2.25
C LEU A 22 5.55 -2.19 3.14
N PHE A 23 4.41 -1.84 2.55
CA PHE A 23 3.13 -1.73 3.25
C PHE A 23 2.30 -3.01 3.17
N SER A 24 2.72 -4.04 2.43
CA SER A 24 1.96 -5.31 2.31
C SER A 24 1.51 -5.93 3.64
N PRO A 25 2.30 -5.96 4.74
CA PRO A 25 1.83 -6.55 6.01
C PRO A 25 0.82 -5.68 6.78
N ARG A 26 0.59 -4.42 6.36
CA ARG A 26 -0.30 -3.47 7.06
C ARG A 26 -1.34 -2.80 6.16
N CYS A 27 -1.33 -3.09 4.86
CA CYS A 27 -2.22 -2.49 3.88
C CYS A 27 -3.49 -3.33 3.76
N SER A 28 -4.65 -2.72 4.02
CA SER A 28 -5.97 -3.38 3.88
C SER A 28 -6.29 -3.82 2.45
N PHE A 29 -5.58 -3.27 1.46
CA PHE A 29 -5.74 -3.58 0.04
C PHE A 29 -4.60 -4.43 -0.52
N ALA A 30 -3.76 -5.06 0.31
CA ALA A 30 -2.67 -5.91 -0.18
C ALA A 30 -3.20 -7.18 -0.89
N ASP A 31 -2.52 -7.60 -1.97
CA ASP A 31 -2.73 -8.91 -2.60
C ASP A 31 -1.39 -9.68 -2.71
N ALA A 32 -1.43 -10.84 -3.36
CA ALA A 32 -0.25 -11.65 -3.65
C ALA A 32 0.84 -10.88 -4.41
N ARG A 33 0.47 -9.99 -5.33
CA ARG A 33 1.43 -9.17 -6.10
C ARG A 33 2.15 -8.17 -5.19
N CYS A 34 1.43 -7.54 -4.27
CA CYS A 34 2.01 -6.65 -3.26
C CYS A 34 3.03 -7.36 -2.36
N ILE A 35 2.88 -8.66 -2.11
CA ILE A 35 3.80 -9.44 -1.27
C ILE A 35 5.03 -9.89 -2.06
N ALA A 36 4.83 -10.33 -3.31
CA ALA A 36 5.88 -10.90 -4.15
C ALA A 36 6.76 -9.85 -4.84
N GLU A 37 6.19 -8.72 -5.28
CA GLU A 37 6.86 -7.78 -6.18
C GLU A 37 6.91 -6.36 -5.62
N ARG A 38 8.02 -5.65 -5.89
CA ARG A 38 8.12 -4.22 -5.57
C ARG A 38 7.36 -3.39 -6.61
N PRO A 39 6.54 -2.42 -6.18
CA PRO A 39 5.86 -1.53 -7.10
C PRO A 39 6.84 -0.58 -7.79
N SER A 40 6.59 -0.31 -9.06
CA SER A 40 7.22 0.81 -9.78
C SER A 40 6.57 2.14 -9.36
N PRO A 41 7.28 3.28 -9.47
CA PRO A 41 6.66 4.58 -9.26
C PRO A 41 5.50 4.80 -10.24
N ALA A 42 4.36 5.23 -9.71
CA ALA A 42 3.24 5.69 -10.52
C ALA A 42 3.61 6.96 -11.32
N GLY A 43 2.73 7.38 -12.22
CA GLY A 43 2.91 8.61 -12.97
C GLY A 43 2.97 9.86 -12.08
N PRO A 44 3.51 10.99 -12.60
CA PRO A 44 3.57 12.26 -11.87
C PRO A 44 2.21 12.76 -11.35
N GLU A 45 1.14 12.48 -12.08
CA GLU A 45 -0.24 12.82 -11.74
C GLU A 45 -0.76 12.13 -10.47
N LEU A 46 -0.11 11.02 -10.08
CA LEU A 46 -0.39 10.27 -8.86
C LEU A 46 0.73 10.46 -7.80
N GLY A 47 1.53 11.52 -7.95
CA GLY A 47 2.58 11.87 -7.01
C GLY A 47 3.74 10.88 -6.96
N ARG A 48 3.95 10.08 -8.01
CA ARG A 48 4.97 9.02 -8.05
C ARG A 48 4.86 8.00 -6.92
N ALA A 49 3.63 7.71 -6.48
CA ALA A 49 3.37 6.72 -5.46
C ALA A 49 3.98 5.36 -5.81
N LEU A 50 4.65 4.73 -4.84
CA LEU A 50 5.15 3.34 -4.94
C LEU A 50 4.03 2.38 -4.53
N CYS A 51 3.00 2.29 -5.37
CA CYS A 51 1.87 1.38 -5.19
C CYS A 51 1.56 0.68 -6.50
N HIS A 52 1.24 -0.61 -6.45
CA HIS A 52 0.71 -1.34 -7.62
C HIS A 52 -0.68 -0.84 -8.02
N TYR A 53 -1.41 -0.25 -7.07
CA TYR A 53 -2.78 0.27 -7.22
C TYR A 53 -2.88 1.63 -6.52
N PRO A 54 -2.37 2.72 -7.12
CA PRO A 54 -2.44 4.05 -6.52
C PRO A 54 -3.87 4.41 -6.12
N LEU A 55 -4.03 5.01 -4.93
CA LEU A 55 -5.36 5.36 -4.40
C LEU A 55 -5.83 6.71 -4.95
N ILE A 56 -7.09 6.80 -5.39
CA ILE A 56 -7.80 8.04 -5.68
C ILE A 56 -8.96 8.13 -4.70
N ASP A 57 -9.05 9.22 -3.94
CA ASP A 57 -10.05 9.42 -2.88
C ASP A 57 -10.16 8.25 -1.88
N GLY A 58 -9.04 7.59 -1.62
CA GLY A 58 -8.94 6.44 -0.71
C GLY A 58 -9.35 5.09 -1.30
N GLN A 59 -9.63 5.01 -2.61
CA GLN A 59 -9.98 3.78 -3.31
C GLN A 59 -8.87 3.34 -4.28
N PRO A 60 -8.50 2.05 -4.32
CA PRO A 60 -7.45 1.56 -5.20
C PRO A 60 -7.88 1.59 -6.67
N THR A 61 -7.03 2.17 -7.52
CA THR A 61 -7.22 2.13 -8.97
C THR A 61 -6.90 0.74 -9.51
N GLY A 62 -7.80 0.14 -10.27
CA GLY A 62 -7.57 -1.16 -10.92
C GLY A 62 -7.69 -2.39 -10.01
N LYS A 63 -8.20 -2.24 -8.78
CA LYS A 63 -8.75 -3.37 -8.01
C LYS A 63 -10.27 -3.25 -7.95
N GLU A 64 -10.97 -4.33 -8.30
CA GLU A 64 -12.33 -4.50 -7.83
C GLU A 64 -12.30 -4.42 -6.30
N SER A 65 -13.01 -3.44 -5.75
CA SER A 65 -13.02 -3.15 -4.33
C SER A 65 -13.43 -4.41 -3.58
N ALA A 66 -12.51 -5.00 -2.82
CA ALA A 66 -12.84 -6.10 -1.93
C ALA A 66 -13.79 -5.54 -0.87
N ALA A 67 -15.08 -5.84 -1.03
CA ALA A 67 -16.17 -5.51 -0.13
C ALA A 67 -15.96 -6.13 1.26
#